data_AF-A0A841JA09-F1
#
_entry.id   AF-A0A841JA09-F1
#
_cell.length_a   1.000
_cell.length_b   1.000
_cell.length_c   1.000
_cell.angle_alpha   90.00
_cell.angle_beta   90.00
_cell.angle_gamma   90.00
#
_symmetry.space_group_name_H-M   'P 1'
#
loop_
_entity.id
_entity.type
_entity.pdbx_description
1 polymer ?
#
loop_
_entity_poly.entity_id
_entity_poly.type
_entity_poly.pdbx_seq_one_letter_code
_entity_poly.pdbx_strand_id
1 'polypeptide(L)'
;MVFFLEPRIGAGLSGYVAEMGSAFLCAALGIVPTVRHADYLGSWLEVLREDNRAIFRAASAASKAADWLLTRHTEARAAAMDEVGRIAA
;
A
#
# COMPACT_ATOMS: atom_id res chain seq x y z
N MET A 1 3.74 -0.72 16.16
CA MET A 1 4.58 0.12 15.29
C MET A 1 3.62 1.00 14.49
N VAL A 2 3.47 2.25 14.91
CA VAL A 2 2.54 3.21 14.32
C VAL A 2 3.26 3.82 13.12
N PHE A 3 2.79 3.57 11.89
CA PHE A 3 3.31 4.23 10.70
C PHE A 3 2.84 5.69 10.73
N PHE A 4 3.56 6.51 11.49
CA PHE A 4 3.36 7.95 11.61
C PHE A 4 4.05 8.63 10.43
N LEU A 5 3.44 8.59 9.24
CA LEU A 5 3.76 9.51 8.15
C LEU A 5 2.85 10.72 8.33
N GLU A 6 3.22 11.58 9.29
CA GLU A 6 2.62 12.90 9.43
C GLU A 6 2.79 13.63 8.09
N PRO A 7 1.71 14.06 7.41
CA PRO A 7 1.81 14.76 6.13
C PRO A 7 2.28 16.19 6.43
N ARG A 8 3.56 16.34 6.77
CA ARG A 8 4.25 17.63 6.68
C ARG A 8 4.32 17.97 5.20
N ILE A 9 3.30 18.70 4.74
CA ILE A 9 3.36 19.79 3.75
C ILE A 9 4.72 19.83 3.02
N GLY A 10 4.91 18.93 2.05
CA GLY A 10 6.20 18.79 1.35
C GLY A 10 6.41 17.56 0.47
N ALA A 11 5.69 16.44 0.65
CA ALA A 11 5.99 15.18 -0.08
C ALA A 11 5.15 14.92 -1.36
N GLY A 12 4.19 15.77 -1.70
CA GLY A 12 3.30 15.56 -2.86
C GLY A 12 2.45 14.29 -2.77
N LEU A 13 1.85 13.87 -3.89
CA LEU A 13 0.94 12.71 -4.04
C LEU A 13 1.50 11.36 -3.51
N SER A 14 2.79 11.27 -3.18
CA SER A 14 3.49 10.03 -2.83
C SER A 14 3.04 9.41 -1.49
N GLY A 15 2.73 10.24 -0.48
CA GLY A 15 2.25 9.76 0.83
C GLY A 15 0.91 9.02 0.71
N TYR A 16 0.02 9.54 -0.13
CA TYR A 16 -1.28 8.94 -0.42
C TYR A 16 -1.19 7.60 -1.15
N VAL A 17 -0.25 7.49 -2.10
CA VAL A 17 0.02 6.24 -2.81
C VAL A 17 0.50 5.16 -1.84
N ALA A 18 1.39 5.52 -0.91
CA ALA A 18 1.90 4.60 0.11
C ALA A 18 0.78 4.13 1.05
N GLU A 19 -0.08 5.04 1.50
CA GLU A 19 -1.19 4.71 2.39
C GLU A 19 -2.22 3.80 1.71
N MET A 20 -2.69 4.15 0.50
CA MET A 20 -3.57 3.29 -0.30
C MET A 20 -2.92 1.92 -0.59
N GLY A 21 -1.63 1.91 -0.92
CA GLY A 21 -0.87 0.68 -1.17
C GLY A 21 -0.82 -0.22 0.06
N SER A 22 -0.59 0.36 1.25
CA SER A 22 -0.61 -0.39 2.52
C SER A 22 -1.98 -1.00 2.81
N ALA A 23 -3.07 -0.28 2.52
CA ALA A 23 -4.43 -0.77 2.69
C ALA A 23 -4.74 -1.94 1.73
N PHE A 24 -4.30 -1.85 0.46
CA PHE A 24 -4.44 -2.93 -0.52
C PHE A 24 -3.67 -4.19 -0.10
N LEU A 25 -2.44 -4.04 0.39
CA LEU A 25 -1.66 -5.14 0.91
C LEU A 25 -2.31 -5.78 2.13
N CYS A 26 -2.84 -4.98 3.05
CA CYS A 26 -3.54 -5.50 4.23
C CYS A 26 -4.76 -6.33 3.82
N ALA A 27 -5.55 -5.82 2.87
CA ALA A 27 -6.70 -6.54 2.34
C ALA A 27 -6.30 -7.85 1.65
N ALA A 28 -5.25 -7.82 0.81
CA ALA A 28 -4.78 -9.00 0.08
C ALA A 28 -4.16 -10.08 0.98
N LEU A 29 -3.52 -9.69 2.07
CA LEU A 29 -2.84 -10.59 3.01
C LEU A 29 -3.73 -10.98 4.21
N GLY A 30 -4.96 -10.48 4.28
CA GLY A 30 -5.87 -10.73 5.42
C GLY A 30 -5.41 -10.08 6.73
N ILE A 31 -4.57 -9.04 6.65
CA ILE A 31 -4.08 -8.30 7.81
C ILE A 31 -5.14 -7.28 8.21
N VAL A 32 -5.62 -7.37 9.47
CA VAL A 32 -6.52 -6.36 10.04
C VAL A 32 -5.69 -5.16 10.50
N PRO A 33 -5.81 -3.98 9.88
CA PRO A 33 -5.08 -2.80 10.33
C PRO A 33 -5.63 -2.32 11.67
N THR A 34 -4.75 -2.10 12.65
CA THR A 34 -5.13 -1.74 14.02
C THR A 34 -5.30 -0.22 14.24
N VAL A 35 -4.83 0.60 13.30
CA VAL A 35 -4.91 2.07 13.37
C VAL A 35 -5.32 2.63 12.02
N ARG A 36 -6.33 3.50 12.00
CA ARG A 36 -6.73 4.30 10.83
C ARG A 36 -6.93 5.75 11.31
N HIS A 37 -6.03 6.65 10.95
CA HIS A 37 -6.17 8.06 11.26
C HIS A 37 -6.85 8.75 10.08
N ALA A 38 -8.08 9.24 10.26
CA ALA A 38 -8.87 9.86 9.18
C ALA A 38 -8.41 11.29 8.83
N ASP A 39 -7.31 11.76 9.41
CA ASP A 39 -6.81 13.12 9.28
C ASP A 39 -6.41 13.47 7.83
N TYR A 40 -6.12 12.45 7.01
CA TYR A 40 -5.89 12.61 5.57
C TYR A 40 -7.15 13.01 4.78
N LEU A 41 -8.37 12.82 5.31
CA LEU A 41 -9.60 13.13 4.57
C LEU A 41 -9.70 14.63 4.26
N GLY A 42 -9.29 15.49 5.20
CA GLY A 42 -9.28 16.94 4.99
C GLY A 42 -8.34 17.36 3.85
N SER A 43 -7.13 16.78 3.81
CA SER A 43 -6.17 17.09 2.76
C SER A 43 -6.56 16.49 1.40
N TRP A 44 -7.25 15.35 1.38
CA TRP A 44 -7.84 14.79 0.17
C TRP A 44 -8.99 15.63 -0.40
N LEU A 45 -9.82 16.23 0.45
CA LEU A 45 -10.89 17.11 -0.01
C LEU A 45 -10.33 18.33 -0.76
N GLU A 46 -9.25 18.93 -0.27
CA GLU A 46 -8.57 20.04 -0.97
C GLU A 46 -7.97 19.59 -2.30
N VAL A 47 -7.26 18.45 -2.33
CA VAL A 47 -6.70 17.88 -3.58
C VAL A 47 -7.79 17.57 -4.60
N LEU A 48 -8.93 17.04 -4.18
CA LEU A 48 -10.05 16.72 -5.06
C LEU A 48 -10.74 17.97 -5.61
N ARG A 49 -10.80 19.05 -4.83
CA ARG A 49 -11.35 20.34 -5.31
C ARG A 49 -10.50 20.93 -6.42
N GLU A 50 -9.18 20.75 -6.37
CA GLU A 50 -8.26 21.17 -7.43
C GLU A 50 -8.25 20.21 -8.63
N ASP A 51 -8.29 18.90 -8.38
CA ASP A 51 -8.32 17.87 -9.40
C ASP A 51 -9.10 16.61 -8.97
N ASN A 52 -10.30 16.48 -9.50
CA ASN A 52 -11.18 15.32 -9.30
C ASN A 52 -10.54 13.98 -9.76
N ARG A 53 -9.49 14.01 -10.61
CA ARG A 53 -8.82 12.80 -11.10
C ARG A 53 -7.61 12.39 -10.26
N ALA A 54 -7.18 13.20 -9.30
CA ALA A 54 -6.00 12.95 -8.47
C ALA A 54 -6.11 11.61 -7.72
N ILE A 55 -7.30 11.31 -7.18
CA ILE A 55 -7.55 10.06 -6.45
C ILE A 55 -7.38 8.82 -7.32
N PHE A 56 -7.84 8.86 -8.57
CA PHE A 56 -7.70 7.73 -9.49
C PHE A 56 -6.25 7.51 -9.90
N ARG A 57 -5.47 8.58 -10.05
CA ARG A 57 -4.04 8.49 -10.37
C ARG A 57 -3.25 7.90 -9.21
N ALA A 58 -3.51 8.37 -7.99
CA ALA A 58 -2.91 7.83 -6.79
C ALA A 58 -3.29 6.35 -6.58
N ALA A 59 -4.58 6.01 -6.72
CA ALA A 59 -5.06 4.65 -6.61
C ALA A 59 -4.40 3.73 -7.66
N SER A 60 -4.29 4.17 -8.92
CA SER A 60 -3.64 3.40 -9.98
C SER A 60 -2.16 3.14 -9.68
N ALA A 61 -1.44 4.13 -9.17
CA ALA A 61 -0.05 3.95 -8.75
C ALA A 61 0.08 3.00 -7.55
N ALA A 62 -0.82 3.13 -6.57
CA ALA A 62 -0.85 2.27 -5.39
C ALA A 62 -1.15 0.80 -5.75
N SER A 63 -2.11 0.56 -6.66
CA SER A 63 -2.41 -0.79 -7.14
C SER A 63 -1.20 -1.43 -7.81
N LYS A 64 -0.52 -0.72 -8.72
CA LYS A 64 0.69 -1.24 -9.39
C LYS A 64 1.80 -1.59 -8.38
N ALA A 65 1.99 -0.78 -7.36
CA ALA A 65 2.98 -1.04 -6.31
C ALA A 65 2.59 -2.27 -5.47
N ALA A 66 1.32 -2.39 -5.09
CA ALA A 66 0.82 -3.53 -4.34
C ALA A 66 0.93 -4.83 -5.15
N ASP A 67 0.51 -4.83 -6.42
CA ASP A 67 0.59 -5.98 -7.32
C ASP A 67 2.03 -6.48 -7.49
N TRP A 68 2.98 -5.56 -7.64
CA TRP A 68 4.40 -5.89 -7.74
C TRP A 68 4.91 -6.58 -6.46
N LEU A 69 4.53 -6.07 -5.29
CA LEU A 69 4.91 -6.65 -3.99
C LEU A 69 4.28 -8.03 -3.79
N LEU A 70 3.00 -8.21 -4.13
CA LEU A 70 2.29 -9.48 -3.98
C LEU A 70 2.83 -10.56 -4.92
N THR A 71 3.20 -10.18 -6.14
CA THR A 71 3.86 -11.08 -7.08
C THR A 71 5.17 -11.60 -6.48
N ARG A 72 6.02 -10.69 -5.98
CA ARG A 72 7.31 -11.05 -5.36
C ARG A 72 7.15 -11.88 -4.09
N HIS A 73 6.16 -11.56 -3.28
CA HIS A 73 5.84 -12.34 -2.09
C HIS A 73 5.47 -13.79 -2.47
N THR A 74 4.69 -13.97 -3.54
CA THR A 74 4.29 -15.29 -4.03
C THR A 74 5.48 -16.08 -4.59
N GLU A 75 6.31 -15.44 -5.42
CA GLU A 75 7.55 -16.02 -5.97
C GLU A 75 8.50 -16.48 -4.86
N ALA A 76 8.73 -15.63 -3.86
CA ALA A 76 9.58 -15.95 -2.71
C ALA A 76 9.02 -17.12 -1.90
N ARG A 77 7.70 -17.19 -1.71
CA ARG A 77 7.05 -18.28 -0.98
C ARG A 77 7.17 -19.61 -1.72
N ALA A 78 7.02 -19.61 -3.04
CA ALA A 78 7.19 -20.81 -3.87
C ALA A 78 8.64 -21.33 -3.80
N ALA A 79 9.64 -20.45 -3.96
CA ALA A 79 11.05 -20.82 -3.86
C ALA A 79 11.40 -21.43 -2.49
N ALA A 80 10.83 -20.89 -1.40
CA ALA A 80 11.02 -21.45 -0.06
C ALA A 80 10.40 -22.86 0.08
N MET A 81 9.24 -23.10 -0.53
CA MET A 81 8.58 -24.42 -0.51
C MET A 81 9.40 -25.45 -1.31
N ASP A 82 9.97 -25.07 -2.44
CA ASP A 82 10.83 -25.92 -3.26
C ASP A 82 12.13 -26.30 -2.53
N GLU A 83 12.72 -25.36 -1.79
CA GLU A 83 13.90 -25.64 -0.94
C GLU A 83 13.58 -26.67 0.15
N VAL A 84 12.46 -26.51 0.85
CA VAL A 84 12.02 -27.47 1.87
C VAL A 84 11.80 -28.86 1.28
N GLY A 85 11.20 -28.95 0.09
CA GLY A 85 11.00 -30.22 -0.61
C GLY A 85 12.32 -30.91 -0.99
N ARG A 86 13.35 -30.14 -1.37
CA ARG A 86 14.69 -30.68 -1.67
C ARG A 86 15.44 -31.17 -0.44
N ILE A 87 15.28 -30.52 0.71
CA ILE A 87 15.94 -30.95 1.96
C ILE A 87 15.27 -32.20 2.55
N ALA A 88 13.96 -32.38 2.30
CA ALA A 88 13.19 -33.50 2.84
C ALA A 88 13.26 -34.80 2.01
N ALA A 89 13.84 -34.76 0.81
CA ALA A 89 14.02 -35.89 -0.11
C ALA A 89 15.44 -36.48 -0.04
#